data_AF-A0A2W4BPR7-F1
#
_entry.id   AF-A0A2W4BPR7-F1
#
_cell.length_a   1.000
_cell.length_b   1.000
_cell.length_c   1.000
_cell.angle_alpha   90.00
_cell.angle_beta   90.00
_cell.angle_gamma   90.00
#
_symmetry.space_group_name_H-M   'P 1'
#
loop_
_entity.id
_entity.type
_entity.pdbx_description
1 polymer ?
#
loop_
_entity_poly.entity_id
_entity_poly.type
_entity_poly.pdbx_seq_one_letter_code
_entity_poly.pdbx_strand_id
1 'polypeptide(L)' 'TITTFKKVQTGIKNALDLPYSNGPLECLNNHIKVLKRNAYGFRNFYNFKLRITLCFGTVLLNQIEKPRGISL' A
#
# COMPACT_ATOMS: atom_id res chain seq x y z
N THR A 1 -22.92 13.44 8.17
CA THR A 1 -23.70 13.22 6.92
C THR A 1 -23.66 14.34 5.89
N ILE A 2 -23.30 15.60 6.19
CA ILE A 2 -22.84 16.55 5.12
C ILE A 2 -21.42 17.04 5.42
N THR A 3 -21.08 17.12 6.71
CA THR A 3 -19.76 17.44 7.24
C THR A 3 -18.68 16.45 6.82
N THR A 4 -18.97 15.14 6.83
CA THR A 4 -18.04 14.10 6.37
C THR A 4 -17.73 14.25 4.88
N PHE A 5 -18.74 14.51 4.05
CA PHE A 5 -18.53 14.70 2.61
C PHE A 5 -17.61 15.90 2.32
N LYS A 6 -17.86 17.04 2.97
CA LYS A 6 -16.98 18.23 2.86
C LYS A 6 -15.53 17.93 3.28
N LYS A 7 -15.33 17.10 4.31
CA LYS A 7 -13.98 16.71 4.77
C LYS A 7 -13.24 15.80 3.77
N VAL A 8 -13.96 14.92 3.07
CA VAL A 8 -13.37 13.92 2.15
C VAL A 8 -13.31 14.42 0.70
N GLN A 9 -13.99 15.54 0.38
CA GLN A 9 -14.09 16.11 -0.97
C GLN A 9 -12.75 16.29 -1.67
N THR A 10 -11.73 16.77 -0.96
CA THR A 10 -10.38 16.94 -1.52
C THR A 10 -9.76 15.61 -1.94
N GLY A 11 -9.96 14.55 -1.13
CA GLY A 11 -9.48 13.21 -1.47
C GLY A 11 -10.19 12.62 -2.69
N ILE A 12 -11.49 12.90 -2.85
CA ILE A 12 -12.28 12.46 -4.01
C ILE A 12 -11.78 13.16 -5.29
N LYS A 13 -11.53 14.47 -5.24
CA LYS A 13 -10.96 15.21 -6.39
C LYS A 13 -9.60 14.63 -6.80
N ASN A 14 -8.71 14.46 -5.83
CA ASN A 14 -7.39 13.88 -6.07
C ASN A 14 -7.49 12.44 -6.64
N ALA A 15 -8.44 11.63 -6.19
CA ALA A 15 -8.64 10.28 -6.72
C ALA A 15 -9.15 10.23 -8.17
N LEU A 16 -9.79 11.30 -8.64
CA LEU A 16 -10.24 11.43 -10.03
C LEU A 16 -9.14 12.01 -10.94
N ASP A 17 -8.34 12.95 -10.42
CA ASP A 17 -7.32 13.66 -11.19
C ASP A 17 -6.01 12.86 -11.33
N LEU A 18 -5.65 12.05 -10.33
CA LEU A 18 -4.42 11.27 -10.35
C LEU A 18 -4.62 9.91 -11.07
N PRO A 19 -3.67 9.47 -11.91
CA PRO A 19 -3.71 8.14 -12.53
C PRO A 19 -3.34 7.00 -11.56
N TYR A 20 -3.36 7.25 -10.25
CA TYR A 20 -2.98 6.28 -9.23
C TYR A 20 -4.20 5.46 -8.80
N SER A 21 -4.07 4.14 -8.87
CA SER A 21 -5.08 3.22 -8.36
C SER A 21 -4.68 2.69 -6.98
N ASN A 22 -5.65 2.63 -6.05
CA ASN A 22 -5.48 1.95 -4.77
C ASN A 22 -5.46 0.41 -4.89
N GLY A 23 -5.75 -0.16 -6.07
CA GLY A 23 -5.84 -1.60 -6.28
C GLY A 23 -4.58 -2.38 -5.84
N PRO A 24 -3.36 -1.97 -6.25
CA PRO A 24 -2.12 -2.60 -5.79
C PRO A 24 -1.93 -2.52 -4.26
N LEU A 25 -2.32 -1.40 -3.63
CA LEU A 25 -2.24 -1.22 -2.17
C LEU A 25 -3.21 -2.17 -1.45
N GLU A 26 -4.44 -2.29 -1.94
CA GLU A 26 -5.45 -3.19 -1.40
C GLU A 26 -5.05 -4.66 -1.52
N CYS A 27 -4.49 -5.03 -2.69
CA CYS A 27 -3.93 -6.35 -2.94
C CYS A 27 -2.83 -6.68 -1.91
N LEU A 28 -1.85 -5.79 -1.72
CA LEU A 28 -0.78 -5.95 -0.73
C LEU A 28 -1.33 -6.07 0.70
N ASN A 29 -2.31 -5.25 1.07
CA ASN A 29 -2.96 -5.32 2.39
C ASN A 29 -3.65 -6.66 2.63
N ASN A 30 -4.31 -7.23 1.62
CA ASN A 30 -4.92 -8.56 1.74
C ASN A 30 -3.84 -9.66 1.91
N HIS A 31 -2.78 -9.59 1.12
CA HIS A 31 -1.66 -10.53 1.23
C HIS A 31 -0.97 -10.48 2.60
N ILE A 32 -0.72 -9.29 3.16
CA ILE A 32 -0.16 -9.14 4.51
C ILE A 32 -1.12 -9.74 5.55
N LYS A 33 -2.43 -9.53 5.40
CA LYS A 33 -3.44 -10.15 6.27
C LYS A 33 -3.39 -11.68 6.19
N VAL A 34 -3.28 -12.25 5.00
CA VAL A 34 -3.11 -13.71 4.81
C VAL A 34 -1.82 -14.21 5.45
N LEU A 35 -0.70 -13.50 5.22
CA LEU A 35 0.60 -13.85 5.80
C LEU A 35 0.56 -13.83 7.33
N LYS A 36 -0.14 -12.85 7.92
CA LYS A 36 -0.35 -12.74 9.37
C LYS A 36 -1.17 -13.91 9.93
N ARG A 37 -2.18 -14.40 9.20
CA ARG A 37 -2.98 -15.58 9.61
C ARG A 37 -2.16 -16.87 9.54
N ASN A 38 -1.37 -17.03 8.48
CA ASN A 38 -0.49 -18.19 8.28
C ASN A 38 0.79 -18.17 9.12
N ALA A 39 1.02 -17.10 9.89
CA ALA A 39 2.25 -16.90 10.63
C ALA A 39 2.37 -17.77 11.89
N TYR A 40 1.26 -18.34 12.40
CA TYR A 40 1.18 -19.11 13.65
C TYR A 40 2.12 -18.60 14.78
N GLY A 41 2.20 -17.27 14.93
CA GLY A 41 3.04 -16.62 15.92
C GLY A 41 4.49 -16.38 15.50
N PHE A 42 4.72 -15.54 14.48
CA PHE A 42 6.02 -14.87 14.37
C PHE A 42 6.34 -14.18 15.70
N ARG A 43 7.23 -14.80 16.49
CA ARG A 43 7.65 -14.28 17.80
C ARG A 43 8.48 -13.00 17.67
N ASN A 44 9.09 -12.80 16.49
CA ASN A 44 9.85 -11.62 16.14
C ASN A 44 9.23 -10.91 14.93
N PHE A 45 8.89 -9.63 15.11
CA PHE A 45 8.37 -8.77 14.05
C PHE A 45 9.37 -8.56 12.91
N TYR A 46 10.68 -8.63 13.18
CA TYR A 46 11.72 -8.60 12.16
C TYR A 46 11.55 -9.74 11.15
N ASN A 47 11.31 -10.96 11.63
CA ASN A 47 11.10 -12.12 10.77
C ASN A 47 9.81 -12.00 9.94
N PHE A 48 8.77 -11.37 10.49
CA PHE A 48 7.55 -11.06 9.74
C PHE A 48 7.81 -10.06 8.61
N LYS A 49 8.53 -8.95 8.89
CA LYS A 49 8.94 -8.00 7.86
C LYS A 49 9.80 -8.66 6.79
N LEU A 50 10.78 -9.47 7.20
CA LEU A 50 11.65 -10.18 6.28
C LEU A 50 10.85 -11.08 5.33
N ARG A 51 9.84 -11.80 5.84
CA ARG A 51 8.96 -12.63 5.01
C ARG A 51 8.07 -11.81 4.06
N ILE A 52 7.58 -10.65 4.49
CA ILE A 52 6.87 -9.71 3.61
C ILE A 52 7.82 -9.23 2.50
N THR A 53 9.03 -8.80 2.86
CA THR A 53 10.04 -8.34 1.90
C THR A 53 10.48 -9.45 0.96
N LEU A 54 10.58 -10.70 1.39
CA LEU A 54 10.89 -11.82 0.49
C LEU A 54 9.73 -12.13 -0.47
N CYS A 55 8.49 -12.06 0.01
CA CYS A 55 7.31 -12.37 -0.80
C CYS A 55 6.92 -11.23 -1.77
N PHE A 56 7.24 -9.98 -1.43
CA PHE A 56 6.77 -8.78 -2.16
C PHE A 56 7.89 -7.78 -2.51
N GLY A 57 9.15 -8.04 -2.15
CA GLY A 57 10.26 -7.10 -2.28
C GLY A 57 10.60 -6.71 -3.72
N THR A 58 10.29 -7.57 -4.69
CA THR A 58 10.36 -7.22 -6.12
C THR A 58 9.37 -6.12 -6.51
N VAL A 59 8.27 -5.95 -5.77
CA VAL A 59 7.29 -4.86 -5.98
C VAL A 59 7.70 -3.60 -5.22
N LEU A 60 8.34 -3.70 -4.05
CA LEU A 60 8.76 -2.54 -3.26
C LEU A 60 10.02 -1.84 -3.78
N LEU A 61 11.00 -2.56 -4.33
CA LEU A 61 12.23 -1.96 -4.88
C LEU A 61 11.98 -1.29 -6.23
N ASN A 62 11.08 -1.82 -7.05
CA ASN A 62 10.73 -1.24 -8.36
C ASN A 62 9.89 0.04 -8.27
N GLN A 63 9.28 0.35 -7.12
CA GLN A 63 8.52 1.59 -6.91
C GLN A 63 9.36 2.72 -6.31
N ILE A 64 10.54 2.41 -5.74
CA ILE A 64 11.50 3.41 -5.24
C ILE A 64 12.42 3.89 -6.38
N GLU A 65 12.70 3.03 -7.37
CA GLU A 65 13.48 3.37 -8.56
C GLU A 65 12.68 3.95 -9.73
N LYS A 66 11.39 4.27 -9.58
CA LYS A 66 10.79 5.17 -10.59
C LYS A 66 11.33 6.58 -10.30
N PRO A 67 12.15 7.18 -11.18
CA PRO A 67 12.61 8.55 -10.96
C PRO A 67 11.37 9.41 -10.73
N ARG A 68 11.42 10.21 -9.66
CA ARG A 68 10.46 11.26 -9.36
C ARG A 68 10.53 12.27 -10.51
N GLY A 69 9.87 11.94 -11.62
CA GLY A 69 9.59 12.82 -12.74
C GLY A 69 8.55 13.82 -12.28
N ILE A 70 9.00 14.78 -11.49
CA ILE A 70 8.37 16.09 -11.43
C ILE A 70 8.82 16.74 -12.74
N SER A 71 7.98 16.67 -13.76
CA SER A 71 8.13 17.46 -14.98
C SER A 71 6.89 18.32 -15.10
N LEU A 72 7.13 19.62 -14.83
CA LEU A 72 6.22 20.77 -14.90
C LEU A 72 5.11 20.82 -13.85
#